data_AF-K1TL57-F1
#
_entry.id   AF-K1TL57-F1
#
_cell.length_a   1.000
_cell.length_b   1.000
_cell.length_c   1.000
_cell.angle_alpha   90.00
_cell.angle_beta   90.00
_cell.angle_gamma   90.00
#
_symmetry.space_group_name_H-M   'P 1'
#
loop_
_entity.id
_entity.type
_entity.pdbx_description
1 polymer ?
#
loop_
_entity_poly.entity_id
_entity_poly.type
_entity_poly.pdbx_seq_one_letter_code
_entity_poly.pdbx_strand_id
1 'polypeptide(L)' 'PYGVYYGYTAGSLLTEMLDLEADQQSGKKLPVIWDSFAGGLLTGDSSLNLQRTLDAVEQAFVQSPYLSK' A
#
# COMPACT_ATOMS: atom_id res chain seq x y z
N PRO A 1 -1.28 2.99 19.32
CA PRO A 1 -0.89 2.79 17.90
C PRO A 1 0.04 1.58 17.78
N TYR A 2 -0.39 0.53 17.09
CA TYR A 2 0.47 -0.62 16.81
C TYR A 2 1.38 -0.27 15.63
N GLY A 3 2.69 -0.38 15.81
CA GLY A 3 3.64 -0.18 14.71
C GLY A 3 3.62 -1.39 13.80
N VAL A 4 3.28 -1.20 12.53
CA VAL A 4 3.43 -2.21 11.50
C VAL A 4 4.89 -2.19 11.03
N TYR A 5 5.58 -3.32 11.13
CA TYR A 5 6.97 -3.46 10.69
C TYR A 5 7.01 -4.15 9.32
N TYR A 6 7.48 -3.46 8.29
CA TYR A 6 7.67 -4.03 6.96
C TYR A 6 9.13 -4.44 6.75
N GLY A 7 9.34 -5.70 6.37
CA GLY A 7 10.62 -6.16 5.83
C GLY A 7 10.64 -5.93 4.32
N TYR A 8 11.32 -4.89 3.85
CA TYR A 8 11.40 -4.59 2.41
C TYR A 8 12.43 -5.48 1.73
N THR A 9 11.98 -6.46 0.94
CA THR A 9 12.80 -7.16 -0.04
C THR A 9 12.51 -6.61 -1.44
N ALA A 10 13.48 -6.70 -2.36
CA ALA A 10 13.25 -6.35 -3.76
C ALA A 10 12.02 -7.12 -4.30
N GLY A 11 11.14 -6.42 -5.02
CA GLY A 11 9.86 -6.97 -5.44
C GLY A 11 8.75 -6.88 -4.40
N SER A 12 8.82 -5.89 -3.52
CA SER A 12 7.71 -5.48 -2.67
C SER A 12 7.14 -4.14 -3.14
N LEU A 13 5.83 -3.94 -2.95
CA LEU A 13 5.12 -2.70 -3.21
C LEU A 13 4.50 -2.20 -1.89
N LEU A 14 4.93 -1.02 -1.43
CA LEU A 14 4.30 -0.28 -0.36
C LEU A 14 3.47 0.86 -0.97
N THR A 15 2.21 0.97 -0.59
CA THR A 15 1.31 2.03 -1.03
C THR A 15 0.65 2.69 0.19
N GLU A 16 0.63 4.02 0.23
CA GLU A 16 -0.02 4.81 1.28
C GLU A 16 -1.05 5.76 0.66
N MET A 17 -2.23 5.85 1.28
CA MET A 17 -3.24 6.86 0.97
C MET A 17 -3.19 7.95 2.04
N LEU A 18 -3.07 9.19 1.60
CA LEU A 18 -2.94 10.37 2.47
C LEU A 18 -4.24 11.17 2.48
N ASP A 19 -4.59 11.73 3.63
CA ASP A 19 -5.65 12.73 3.73
C ASP A 19 -5.07 14.13 3.46
N LEU A 20 -5.50 14.72 2.35
CA LEU A 20 -5.09 16.05 1.89
C LEU A 20 -5.95 17.18 2.47
N GLU A 21 -7.09 16.86 3.09
CA GLU A 21 -8.01 17.82 3.71
C GLU A 21 -7.69 18.05 5.19
N ALA A 22 -6.89 17.17 5.80
CA ALA A 22 -6.36 17.35 7.14
C ALA A 22 -5.63 18.70 7.30
N ASP A 23 -5.66 19.25 8.51
CA ASP A 23 -5.05 20.55 8.84
C ASP A 23 -3.56 20.60 8.47
N GLN A 24 -3.26 21.29 7.36
CA GLN A 24 -1.92 21.39 6.78
C GLN A 24 -1.12 22.49 7.49
N GLN A 25 -0.77 22.27 8.75
CA GLN A 25 0.15 23.18 9.45
C GLN A 25 1.59 22.96 8.96
N SER A 26 2.31 24.05 8.71
CA SER A 26 3.72 24.00 8.29
C SER A 26 4.54 23.11 9.23
N GLY A 27 5.23 22.10 8.68
CA GLY A 27 6.05 21.15 9.43
C GLY A 27 5.32 19.91 9.95
N LYS A 28 4.00 19.79 9.78
CA LYS A 28 3.27 18.54 10.05
C LYS A 28 3.27 17.62 8.82
N LYS A 29 3.46 16.32 9.06
CA LYS A 29 3.26 15.30 8.03
C LYS A 29 1.76 15.16 7.75
N LEU A 30 1.42 14.97 6.48
CA LEU A 30 0.07 14.57 6.10
C LEU A 30 -0.27 13.22 6.76
N PRO A 31 -1.47 13.08 7.34
CA PRO A 31 -1.87 11.81 7.95
C PRO A 31 -2.09 10.75 6.86
N VAL A 32 -1.54 9.56 7.11
CA VAL A 32 -1.84 8.34 6.34
C VAL A 32 -3.17 7.79 6.87
N ILE A 33 -4.13 7.58 5.97
CA ILE A 33 -5.46 7.03 6.29
C ILE A 33 -5.60 5.55 5.91
N TRP A 34 -4.71 5.06 5.07
CA TRP A 34 -4.64 3.66 4.66
C TRP A 34 -3.24 3.34 4.14
N ASP A 35 -2.76 2.14 4.45
CA ASP A 35 -1.53 1.58 3.89
C ASP A 35 -1.78 0.16 3.38
N SER A 36 -0.95 -0.27 2.43
CA SER A 36 -0.88 -1.66 2.01
C SER A 36 0.53 -2.05 1.64
N PHE A 37 0.84 -3.32 1.89
CA PHE A 37 2.11 -3.91 1.55
C PHE A 37 1.90 -5.25 0.85
N ALA A 38 2.45 -5.36 -0.35
CA ALA A 38 2.50 -6.60 -1.12
C ALA A 38 3.95 -7.03 -1.32
N GLY A 39 4.33 -8.19 -0.79
CA GLY A 39 5.66 -8.76 -0.95
C GLY A 39 5.68 -9.89 -1.99
N GLY A 40 6.86 -10.20 -2.52
CA GLY A 40 7.07 -11.38 -3.38
C GLY A 40 6.53 -11.25 -4.80
N LEU A 41 6.47 -10.03 -5.33
CA LEU A 41 5.91 -9.74 -6.65
C LEU A 41 6.83 -10.14 -7.81
N LEU A 42 8.15 -10.19 -7.58
CA LEU A 42 9.12 -10.48 -8.65
C LEU A 42 9.38 -11.98 -8.84
N THR A 43 9.40 -12.35 -10.11
CA THR A 43 9.79 -13.65 -10.67
C THR A 43 10.65 -13.41 -11.93
N GLY A 44 11.09 -14.48 -12.59
CA GLY A 44 11.78 -14.40 -13.88
C GLY A 44 10.89 -14.03 -15.08
N ASP A 45 9.57 -13.94 -14.91
CA ASP A 45 8.60 -13.64 -15.96
C ASP A 45 7.94 -12.26 -15.73
N SER A 46 8.13 -11.34 -16.68
CA SER A 46 7.60 -9.98 -16.58
C SER A 46 6.06 -9.91 -16.67
N SER A 47 5.42 -10.80 -17.42
CA SER A 47 3.97 -10.85 -17.54
C SER A 47 3.35 -11.34 -16.24
N LEU A 48 3.97 -12.35 -15.62
CA LEU A 48 3.55 -12.84 -14.31
C LEU A 48 3.73 -11.79 -13.20
N ASN A 49 4.81 -11.00 -13.26
CA ASN A 49 5.05 -9.91 -12.31
C ASN A 49 3.94 -8.85 -12.41
N LEU A 50 3.55 -8.46 -13.63
CA LEU A 50 2.45 -7.52 -13.85
C LEU A 50 1.13 -8.07 -13.29
N GLN A 51 0.78 -9.31 -13.63
CA GLN A 51 -0.44 -9.95 -13.16
C GLN A 51 -0.50 -9.98 -11.62
N ARG A 52 0.55 -10.48 -10.96
CA ARG A 52 0.62 -10.52 -9.49
C ARG A 52 0.52 -9.15 -8.85
N THR A 53 1.08 -8.12 -9.49
CA THR A 53 1.00 -6.75 -8.98
C THR A 53 -0.42 -6.22 -9.06
N LEU A 54 -1.12 -6.45 -10.18
CA LEU A 54 -2.53 -6.06 -10.33
C LEU A 54 -3.42 -6.80 -9.34
N ASP A 55 -3.26 -8.12 -9.23
CA ASP A 55 -4.01 -8.96 -8.29
C ASP A 55 -3.78 -8.51 -6.84
N ALA A 56 -2.54 -8.16 -6.46
CA ALA A 56 -2.22 -7.68 -5.13
C ALA A 56 -2.86 -6.33 -4.81
N VAL A 57 -2.91 -5.41 -5.78
CA VAL A 57 -3.60 -4.11 -5.62
C VAL A 57 -5.09 -4.34 -5.42
N GLU A 58 -5.74 -5.12 -6.28
CA GLU A 58 -7.16 -5.46 -6.15
C GLU A 58 -7.45 -6.11 -4.79
N GLN A 59 -6.62 -7.08 -4.40
CA GLN A 59 -6.76 -7.78 -3.14
C GLN A 59 -6.62 -6.85 -1.92
N ALA A 60 -5.81 -5.79 -2.01
CA ALA A 60 -5.66 -4.79 -0.96
C ALA A 60 -6.97 -4.02 -0.71
N PHE A 61 -7.71 -3.66 -1.78
CA PHE A 61 -9.04 -3.04 -1.66
C PHE A 61 -10.09 -4.03 -1.16
N VAL A 62 -10.11 -5.27 -1.67
CA VAL A 62 -11.04 -6.32 -1.20
C VAL A 62 -10.88 -6.60 0.30
N GLN A 63 -9.65 -6.57 0.82
CA GLN A 63 -9.37 -6.73 2.26
C GLN A 63 -9.61 -5.47 3.09
N SER A 64 -9.91 -4.35 2.45
CA SER A 64 -10.14 -3.05 3.08
C SER A 64 -11.58 -2.57 2.84
N PRO A 65 -12.62 -3.33 3.22
CA PRO A 65 -14.01 -3.00 2.90
C PRO A 65 -14.48 -1.66 3.49
N TYR A 66 -13.79 -1.16 4.52
CA TYR A 66 -14.03 0.14 5.14
C TYR A 66 -13.67 1.34 4.25
N LEU A 67 -12.88 1.15 3.18
CA LEU A 67 -12.57 2.22 2.21
C LEU A 67 -13.75 2.53 1.26
N SER A 68 -14.74 1.64 1.18
CA SER A 68 -15.90 1.76 0.28
C SER A 68 -17.09 2.50 0.91
N LYS A 69 -16.91 3.04 2.13
CA LYS A 69 -17.97 3.67 2.92
C LYS A 69 -17.95 5.19 2.83
#